data_AF-A0A2Z2MKH3-F1
#
_entry.id   AF-A0A2Z2MKH3-F1
#
_cell.length_a   1.000
_cell.length_b   1.000
_cell.length_c   1.000
_cell.angle_alpha   90.00
_cell.angle_beta   90.00
_cell.angle_gamma   90.00
#
_symmetry.space_group_name_H-M   'P 1'
#
loop_
_entity.id
_entity.type
_entity.pdbx_description
1 polymer ?
#
loop_
_entity_poly.entity_id
_entity_poly.type
_entity_poly.pdbx_seq_one_letter_code
_entity_poly.pdbx_strand_id
1 'polypeptide(L)'
;MESNKNMGRLLDILGNETRRRILILLTKRPYFVSELSQELGVGQKAVLEHLRILESAGLIEGRTEKIPRGRPRKYYTIKRGFRLEVLLTPYTFGTEMYEPKAPRKTAEYNQARTLIKSTEPAEAKIDELLTFLAEIQDRIEEILQTKRELEEVRLLTETYIENLFRRIAQENEREFERLLKEFAPRLPKKILEDLEGF
;
A
#
# COMPACT_ATOMS: atom_id res chain seq x y z
N MET A 1 12.90 9.45 -8.06
CA MET A 1 11.98 10.52 -8.52
C MET A 1 10.64 10.03 -9.06
N GLU A 2 10.57 9.05 -9.99
CA GLU A 2 9.30 8.62 -10.62
C GLU A 2 8.35 7.85 -9.67
N SER A 3 8.88 6.99 -8.80
CA SER A 3 8.09 6.27 -7.78
C SER A 3 7.48 7.19 -6.72
N ASN A 4 8.20 8.25 -6.30
CA ASN A 4 7.73 9.18 -5.28
C ASN A 4 6.62 10.11 -5.84
N LYS A 5 6.73 10.52 -7.11
CA LYS A 5 5.71 11.32 -7.82
C LYS A 5 4.41 10.54 -8.08
N ASN A 6 4.52 9.23 -8.32
CA ASN A 6 3.36 8.34 -8.44
C ASN A 6 2.68 8.11 -7.08
N MET A 7 3.44 8.11 -5.99
CA MET A 7 2.90 7.94 -4.63
C MET A 7 2.11 9.16 -4.15
N GLY A 8 2.65 10.37 -4.32
CA GLY A 8 1.94 11.59 -3.94
C GLY A 8 0.57 11.70 -4.62
N ARG A 9 0.50 11.39 -5.93
CA ARG A 9 -0.77 11.33 -6.68
C ARG A 9 -1.75 10.31 -6.11
N LEU A 10 -1.27 9.16 -5.65
CA LEU A 10 -2.13 8.12 -5.06
C LEU A 10 -2.71 8.60 -3.73
N LEU A 11 -1.90 9.24 -2.88
CA LEU A 11 -2.37 9.86 -1.64
C LEU A 11 -3.41 10.96 -1.90
N ASP A 12 -3.19 11.81 -2.90
CA ASP A 12 -4.16 12.84 -3.30
C ASP A 12 -5.50 12.23 -3.73
N ILE A 13 -5.45 11.13 -4.49
CA ILE A 13 -6.65 10.40 -4.91
C ILE A 13 -7.37 9.83 -3.69
N LEU A 14 -6.64 9.12 -2.82
CA LEU A 14 -7.21 8.51 -1.62
C LEU A 14 -7.63 9.55 -0.57
N GLY A 15 -7.14 10.78 -0.63
CA GLY A 15 -7.50 11.88 0.27
C GLY A 15 -8.98 12.28 0.19
N ASN A 16 -9.67 12.01 -0.92
CA ASN A 16 -11.09 12.31 -1.07
C ASN A 16 -11.99 11.19 -0.54
N GLU A 17 -12.92 11.54 0.35
CA GLU A 17 -13.84 10.60 1.00
C GLU A 17 -14.73 9.85 0.01
N THR A 18 -15.34 10.54 -0.96
CA THR A 18 -16.22 9.91 -1.96
C THR A 18 -15.46 8.88 -2.78
N ARG A 19 -14.20 9.15 -3.16
CA ARG A 19 -13.34 8.18 -3.84
C ARG A 19 -13.05 6.96 -2.98
N ARG A 20 -12.76 7.13 -1.68
CA ARG A 20 -12.61 6.00 -0.73
C ARG A 20 -13.90 5.18 -0.62
N ARG A 21 -15.06 5.84 -0.49
CA ARG A 21 -16.36 5.15 -0.42
C ARG A 21 -16.68 4.38 -1.70
N ILE A 22 -16.39 4.94 -2.88
CA ILE A 22 -16.50 4.22 -4.16
C ILE A 22 -15.64 2.96 -4.12
N LEU A 23 -14.36 3.06 -3.74
CA LEU A 23 -13.47 1.90 -3.66
C LEU A 23 -14.01 0.82 -2.70
N ILE A 24 -14.54 1.21 -1.53
CA ILE A 24 -15.18 0.29 -0.56
C ILE A 24 -16.42 -0.39 -1.16
N LEU A 25 -17.22 0.30 -1.96
CA LEU A 25 -18.37 -0.34 -2.63
C LEU A 25 -17.89 -1.36 -3.68
N LEU A 26 -16.88 -0.98 -4.48
CA LEU A 26 -16.34 -1.82 -5.53
C LEU A 26 -15.62 -3.09 -5.02
N THR A 27 -15.24 -3.17 -3.73
CA THR A 27 -14.74 -4.43 -3.15
C THR A 27 -15.83 -5.47 -2.91
N LYS A 28 -17.10 -5.06 -2.83
CA LYS A 28 -18.24 -5.95 -2.56
C LYS A 28 -18.73 -6.64 -3.83
N ARG A 29 -18.83 -5.89 -4.93
CA ARG A 29 -19.28 -6.34 -6.26
C ARG A 29 -19.02 -5.26 -7.31
N PRO A 30 -19.17 -5.55 -8.61
CA PRO A 30 -19.21 -4.50 -9.64
C PRO A 30 -20.42 -3.58 -9.46
N TYR A 31 -20.23 -2.28 -9.73
CA TYR A 31 -21.31 -1.27 -9.70
C TYR A 31 -21.34 -0.43 -10.98
N PHE A 32 -22.53 0.06 -11.35
CA PHE A 32 -22.68 1.12 -12.35
C PHE A 32 -23.00 2.48 -11.71
N VAL A 33 -22.86 3.56 -12.49
CA VAL A 33 -22.86 4.96 -12.00
C VAL A 33 -24.09 5.31 -11.17
N SER A 34 -25.30 4.91 -11.60
CA SER A 34 -26.52 5.27 -10.86
C SER A 34 -26.68 4.51 -9.55
N GLU A 35 -26.17 3.28 -9.44
CA GLU A 35 -26.14 2.57 -8.15
C GLU A 35 -25.19 3.27 -7.18
N LEU A 36 -23.97 3.60 -7.64
CA LEU A 36 -23.01 4.34 -6.81
C LEU A 36 -23.58 5.70 -6.39
N SER A 37 -24.27 6.39 -7.29
CA SER A 37 -24.95 7.66 -6.98
C SER A 37 -25.98 7.50 -5.87
N GLN A 38 -26.80 6.45 -5.92
CA GLN A 38 -27.80 6.15 -4.91
C GLN A 38 -27.17 5.76 -3.56
N GLU A 39 -26.20 4.84 -3.56
CA GLU A 39 -25.50 4.37 -2.36
C GLU A 39 -24.70 5.49 -1.67
N LEU A 40 -24.15 6.42 -2.44
CA LEU A 40 -23.30 7.49 -1.93
C LEU A 40 -24.08 8.74 -1.53
N GLY A 41 -25.30 8.92 -2.04
CA GLY A 41 -26.05 10.17 -1.94
C GLY A 41 -25.43 11.31 -2.76
N VAL A 42 -24.68 10.99 -3.81
CA VAL A 42 -23.91 11.95 -4.62
C VAL A 42 -24.45 11.94 -6.05
N GLY A 43 -24.58 13.11 -6.68
CA GLY A 43 -25.10 13.21 -8.05
C GLY A 43 -24.27 12.44 -9.08
N GLN A 44 -24.94 11.82 -10.07
CA GLN A 44 -24.29 10.95 -11.07
C GLN A 44 -23.12 11.62 -11.80
N LYS A 45 -23.21 12.92 -12.10
CA LYS A 45 -22.12 13.68 -12.74
C LYS A 45 -20.85 13.70 -11.89
N ALA A 46 -20.98 13.91 -10.57
CA ALA A 46 -19.85 13.92 -9.65
C ALA A 46 -19.27 12.51 -9.46
N VAL A 47 -20.13 11.48 -9.39
CA VAL A 47 -19.68 10.08 -9.37
C VAL A 47 -18.88 9.73 -10.62
N LEU A 48 -19.35 10.15 -11.80
CA LEU A 48 -18.66 9.91 -13.06
C LEU A 48 -17.27 10.55 -13.09
N GLU A 49 -17.12 11.76 -12.53
CA GLU A 49 -15.83 12.43 -12.41
C GLU A 49 -14.88 11.68 -11.47
N HIS A 50 -15.37 11.25 -10.30
CA HIS A 50 -14.57 10.43 -9.38
C HIS A 50 -14.11 9.11 -10.01
N LEU A 51 -15.01 8.43 -10.73
CA LEU A 51 -14.68 7.20 -11.45
C LEU A 51 -13.62 7.45 -12.53
N ARG A 52 -13.71 8.56 -13.27
CA ARG A 52 -12.70 8.94 -14.26
C ARG A 52 -11.32 9.11 -13.64
N ILE A 53 -11.24 9.78 -12.49
CA ILE A 53 -9.97 9.98 -11.76
C ILE A 53 -9.41 8.62 -11.29
N LEU A 54 -10.24 7.76 -10.71
CA LEU A 54 -9.84 6.44 -10.24
C LEU A 54 -9.41 5.51 -11.39
N GLU A 55 -10.09 5.57 -12.53
CA GLU A 55 -9.78 4.80 -13.74
C GLU A 55 -8.47 5.29 -14.37
N SER A 56 -8.26 6.61 -14.42
CA SER A 56 -7.01 7.22 -14.93
C SER A 56 -5.79 6.89 -14.05
N ALA A 57 -6.00 6.68 -12.75
CA ALA A 57 -4.97 6.20 -11.83
C ALA A 57 -4.72 4.69 -11.91
N GLY A 58 -5.52 3.97 -12.71
CA GLY A 58 -5.45 2.52 -12.86
C GLY A 58 -5.84 1.76 -11.59
N LEU A 59 -6.64 2.35 -10.70
CA LEU A 59 -7.18 1.66 -9.52
C LEU A 59 -8.42 0.84 -9.87
N ILE A 60 -9.22 1.35 -10.80
CA ILE A 60 -10.42 0.69 -11.29
C ILE A 60 -10.36 0.53 -12.81
N GLU A 61 -11.20 -0.34 -13.32
CA GLU A 61 -11.49 -0.46 -14.74
C GLU A 61 -13.00 -0.53 -14.95
N GLY A 62 -13.46 -0.15 -16.13
CA GLY A 62 -14.86 -0.28 -16.47
C GLY A 62 -15.11 -1.14 -17.70
N ARG A 63 -16.06 -2.06 -17.57
CA ARG A 63 -16.50 -2.97 -18.63
C ARG A 63 -17.93 -2.63 -19.04
N THR A 64 -18.16 -2.50 -20.35
CA THR A 64 -19.52 -2.29 -20.86
C THR A 64 -20.19 -3.63 -21.12
N GLU A 65 -21.35 -3.84 -20.51
CA GLU A 65 -22.14 -5.05 -20.64
C GLU A 65 -23.43 -4.76 -21.41
N LYS A 66 -23.75 -5.64 -22.36
CA LYS A 66 -25.02 -5.62 -23.09
C LYS A 66 -26.09 -6.26 -22.21
N ILE A 67 -27.20 -5.57 -22.05
CA ILE A 67 -28.34 -6.07 -21.28
C ILE A 67 -29.40 -6.56 -22.26
N PRO A 68 -30.02 -7.75 -22.06
CA PRO A 68 -31.00 -8.33 -22.98
C PRO A 68 -32.16 -7.38 -23.32
N ARG A 69 -32.55 -6.52 -22.38
CA ARG A 69 -33.54 -5.45 -22.57
C ARG A 69 -33.03 -4.17 -21.91
N GLY A 70 -32.54 -3.23 -22.71
CA GLY A 70 -32.13 -1.91 -22.22
C GLY A 70 -30.88 -1.37 -22.90
N ARG A 71 -30.47 -0.16 -22.48
CA ARG A 71 -29.21 0.43 -22.92
C ARG A 71 -28.02 -0.29 -22.25
N PRO A 72 -26.89 -0.49 -22.96
CA PRO A 72 -25.68 -1.03 -22.35
C PRO A 72 -25.29 -0.25 -21.10
N ARG A 73 -24.77 -0.96 -20.08
CA ARG A 73 -24.29 -0.35 -18.83
C ARG A 73 -22.80 -0.59 -18.67
N LYS A 74 -22.07 0.45 -18.25
CA LYS A 74 -20.66 0.36 -17.87
C LYS A 74 -20.58 0.05 -16.37
N TYR A 75 -20.10 -1.14 -16.04
CA TYR A 75 -19.81 -1.59 -14.68
C TYR A 75 -18.35 -1.32 -14.37
N TYR A 76 -18.06 -0.90 -13.14
CA TYR A 76 -16.71 -0.64 -12.65
C TYR A 76 -16.30 -1.71 -11.64
N THR A 77 -15.03 -2.09 -11.66
CA THR A 77 -14.40 -3.06 -10.76
C THR A 77 -13.02 -2.59 -10.33
N ILE A 78 -12.51 -3.12 -9.23
CA ILE A 78 -11.10 -2.91 -8.83
C ILE A 78 -10.21 -3.60 -9.87
N LYS A 79 -9.29 -2.83 -10.49
CA LYS A 79 -8.36 -3.35 -11.50
C LYS A 79 -7.17 -4.06 -10.88
N ARG A 80 -6.62 -3.49 -9.80
CA ARG A 80 -5.48 -4.03 -9.05
C ARG A 80 -5.58 -3.64 -7.59
N GLY A 81 -5.18 -4.55 -6.71
CA GLY A 81 -4.97 -4.26 -5.29
C GLY A 81 -3.59 -3.68 -5.05
N PHE A 82 -3.45 -2.91 -3.98
CA PHE A 82 -2.17 -2.46 -3.45
C PHE A 82 -2.26 -2.37 -1.93
N ARG A 83 -1.13 -2.49 -1.25
CA ARG A 83 -0.96 -2.05 0.14
C ARG A 83 -0.04 -0.84 0.14
N LEU A 84 -0.45 0.17 0.89
CA LEU A 84 0.27 1.41 1.12
C LEU A 84 0.55 1.54 2.62
N GLU A 85 1.80 1.76 2.98
CA GLU A 85 2.27 2.01 4.33
C GLU A 85 2.81 3.45 4.37
N VAL A 86 2.37 4.24 5.35
CA VAL A 86 2.81 5.63 5.54
C VAL A 86 3.45 5.73 6.92
N LEU A 87 4.71 6.14 6.95
CA LEU A 87 5.48 6.42 8.15
C LEU A 87 5.64 7.93 8.30
N LEU A 88 5.21 8.47 9.42
CA LEU A 88 5.43 9.87 9.78
C LEU A 88 6.06 9.95 11.17
N THR A 89 7.24 10.54 11.24
CA THR A 89 7.95 10.89 12.47
C THR A 89 8.41 12.35 12.38
N PRO A 90 8.86 12.98 13.49
CA PRO A 90 9.36 14.36 13.44
C PRO A 90 10.53 14.58 12.47
N TYR A 91 11.24 13.52 12.08
CA TYR A 91 12.43 13.57 11.24
C TYR A 91 12.24 12.87 9.89
N THR A 92 11.10 12.23 9.64
CA THR A 92 10.91 11.41 8.43
C THR A 92 9.45 11.33 8.01
N PHE A 93 9.22 11.54 6.72
CA PHE A 93 8.01 11.13 6.03
C PHE A 93 8.36 10.07 4.99
N GLY A 94 7.92 8.83 5.22
CA GLY A 94 8.18 7.68 4.37
C GLY A 94 6.90 7.05 3.85
N THR A 95 6.95 6.50 2.65
CA THR A 95 5.82 5.79 2.06
C THR A 95 6.31 4.54 1.34
N GLU A 96 5.74 3.39 1.65
CA GLU A 96 6.00 2.13 0.95
C GLU A 96 4.74 1.62 0.29
N MET A 97 4.85 1.13 -0.95
CA MET A 97 3.73 0.51 -1.65
C MET A 97 4.16 -0.81 -2.24
N TYR A 98 3.31 -1.82 -2.08
CA TYR A 98 3.46 -3.10 -2.76
C TYR A 98 2.12 -3.58 -3.31
N GLU A 99 2.17 -4.28 -4.44
CA GLU A 99 1.00 -4.95 -4.99
C GLU A 99 0.91 -6.37 -4.37
N PRO A 100 -0.22 -6.74 -3.73
CA PRO A 100 -0.45 -8.10 -3.27
C PRO A 100 -0.34 -9.07 -4.44
N LYS A 101 0.54 -10.06 -4.28
CA LYS A 101 0.72 -11.15 -5.25
C LYS A 101 0.01 -12.40 -4.77
N ALA A 102 -0.23 -13.34 -5.68
CA ALA A 102 -0.66 -14.67 -5.31
C ALA A 102 0.30 -15.24 -4.24
N PRO A 103 -0.23 -15.93 -3.21
CA PRO A 103 0.58 -16.47 -2.14
C PRO A 103 1.65 -17.40 -2.72
N ARG A 104 2.89 -17.22 -2.25
CA ARG A 104 3.99 -18.12 -2.60
C ARG A 104 3.72 -19.50 -1.98
N LYS A 105 4.27 -20.55 -2.57
CA LYS A 105 4.14 -21.93 -2.07
C LYS A 105 5.05 -22.17 -0.85
N THR A 106 4.78 -21.46 0.25
CA THR A 106 5.47 -21.64 1.53
C THR A 106 4.93 -22.86 2.30
N ALA A 107 5.55 -23.20 3.43
CA ALA A 107 5.06 -24.26 4.30
C ALA A 107 3.62 -23.98 4.77
N GLU A 108 3.37 -22.74 5.21
CA GLU A 108 2.06 -22.28 5.69
C GLU A 108 1.03 -22.33 4.56
N TYR A 109 1.40 -21.96 3.33
CA TYR A 109 0.50 -22.09 2.17
C TYR A 109 0.11 -23.55 1.91
N ASN A 110 1.07 -24.47 1.99
CA ASN A 110 0.81 -25.89 1.77
C ASN A 110 -0.08 -26.47 2.87
N GLN A 111 0.15 -26.08 4.13
CA GLN A 111 -0.70 -26.46 5.27
C GLN A 111 -2.13 -25.96 5.10
N ALA A 112 -2.32 -24.66 4.78
CA ALA A 112 -3.62 -24.09 4.46
C ALA A 112 -4.34 -24.89 3.37
N ARG A 113 -3.61 -25.22 2.29
CA ARG A 113 -4.16 -25.97 1.15
C ARG A 113 -4.57 -27.39 1.54
N THR A 114 -3.85 -28.05 2.44
CA THR A 114 -4.23 -29.37 2.96
C THR A 114 -5.52 -29.29 3.78
N LEU A 115 -5.61 -28.35 4.72
CA LEU A 115 -6.81 -28.14 5.54
C LEU A 115 -8.03 -27.77 4.68
N ILE A 116 -7.87 -26.88 3.71
CA ILE A 116 -8.95 -26.50 2.78
C ILE A 116 -9.45 -27.70 1.97
N LYS A 117 -8.58 -28.65 1.62
CA LYS A 117 -8.91 -29.86 0.85
C LYS A 117 -9.34 -31.05 1.71
N SER A 118 -9.27 -30.92 3.03
CA SER A 118 -9.73 -31.94 3.97
C SER A 118 -11.17 -32.36 3.69
N THR A 119 -11.45 -33.65 3.86
CA THR A 119 -12.78 -34.26 3.75
C THR A 119 -13.44 -34.49 5.11
N GLU A 120 -12.87 -33.92 6.18
CA GLU A 120 -13.47 -33.95 7.52
C GLU A 120 -14.87 -33.33 7.55
N PRO A 121 -15.71 -33.67 8.56
CA PRO A 121 -16.98 -33.00 8.80
C PRO A 121 -16.82 -31.49 8.89
N ALA A 122 -17.84 -30.74 8.45
CA ALA A 122 -17.77 -29.28 8.34
C ALA A 122 -17.36 -28.60 9.66
N GLU A 123 -17.89 -29.07 10.79
CA GLU A 123 -17.57 -28.51 12.12
C GLU A 123 -16.10 -28.71 12.48
N ALA A 124 -15.57 -29.93 12.37
CA ALA A 124 -14.17 -30.24 12.64
C ALA A 124 -13.22 -29.46 11.71
N LYS A 125 -13.57 -29.40 10.42
CA LYS A 125 -12.78 -28.64 9.43
C LYS A 125 -12.77 -27.14 9.73
N ILE A 126 -13.88 -26.56 10.18
CA ILE A 126 -13.93 -25.16 10.58
C ILE A 126 -13.04 -24.93 11.80
N ASP A 127 -13.09 -25.81 12.80
CA ASP A 127 -12.27 -25.71 14.01
C ASP A 127 -10.76 -25.78 13.69
N GLU A 128 -10.34 -26.72 12.84
CA GLU A 128 -8.95 -26.82 12.36
C GLU A 128 -8.51 -25.55 11.61
N LEU A 129 -9.36 -25.01 10.74
CA LEU A 129 -9.06 -23.80 9.98
C LEU A 129 -8.98 -22.56 10.88
N LEU A 130 -9.84 -22.45 11.90
CA LEU A 130 -9.80 -21.36 12.87
C LEU A 130 -8.55 -21.43 13.74
N THR A 131 -8.17 -22.63 14.18
CA THR A 131 -6.93 -22.87 14.93
C THR A 131 -5.72 -22.45 14.10
N PHE A 132 -5.65 -22.92 12.85
CA PHE A 132 -4.56 -22.54 11.95
C PHE A 132 -4.55 -21.04 11.60
N LEU A 133 -5.73 -20.41 11.50
CA LEU A 133 -5.82 -18.97 11.27
C LEU A 133 -5.26 -18.18 12.47
N ALA A 134 -5.53 -18.62 13.70
CA ALA A 134 -4.97 -18.01 14.90
C ALA A 134 -3.44 -18.15 14.93
N GLU A 135 -2.89 -19.32 14.61
CA GLU A 135 -1.43 -19.52 14.50
C GLU A 135 -0.78 -18.56 13.48
N ILE A 136 -1.42 -18.36 12.33
CA ILE A 136 -0.96 -17.39 11.33
C ILE A 136 -1.01 -15.97 11.88
N GLN A 137 -2.08 -15.60 12.60
CA GLN A 137 -2.23 -14.27 13.17
C GLN A 137 -1.13 -13.97 14.19
N ASP A 138 -0.88 -14.89 15.12
CA ASP A 138 0.16 -14.75 16.14
C ASP A 138 1.54 -14.58 15.49
N ARG A 139 1.84 -15.38 14.46
CA ARG A 139 3.12 -15.28 13.74
C ARG A 139 3.25 -13.99 12.93
N ILE A 140 2.16 -13.47 12.37
CA ILE A 140 2.17 -12.15 11.73
C ILE A 140 2.49 -11.07 12.77
N GLU A 141 1.88 -11.13 13.95
CA GLU A 141 2.11 -10.16 15.03
C GLU A 141 3.57 -10.18 15.51
N GLU A 142 4.15 -11.36 15.72
CA GLU A 142 5.55 -11.52 16.12
C GLU A 142 6.53 -10.93 15.08
N ILE A 143 6.29 -11.21 13.79
CA ILE A 143 7.11 -10.69 12.70
C ILE A 143 6.96 -9.16 12.60
N LEU A 144 5.75 -8.63 12.75
CA LEU A 144 5.51 -7.20 12.73
C LEU A 144 6.18 -6.50 13.92
N GLN A 145 6.18 -7.10 15.11
CA GLN A 145 6.89 -6.56 16.27
C GLN A 145 8.40 -6.50 16.00
N THR A 146 8.98 -7.59 15.52
CA THR A 146 10.41 -7.65 15.19
C THR A 146 10.76 -6.62 14.10
N LYS A 147 9.91 -6.48 13.07
CA LYS A 147 10.08 -5.46 12.03
C LYS A 147 10.10 -4.06 12.64
N ARG A 148 9.14 -3.72 13.51
CA ARG A 148 9.05 -2.39 14.15
C ARG A 148 10.32 -2.06 14.93
N GLU A 149 10.81 -2.98 15.77
CA GLU A 149 12.03 -2.78 16.56
C GLU A 149 13.25 -2.49 15.67
N LEU A 150 13.40 -3.24 14.56
CA LEU A 150 14.47 -3.02 13.60
C LEU A 150 14.32 -1.68 12.85
N GLU A 151 13.09 -1.26 12.56
CA GLU A 151 12.82 0.03 11.91
C GLU A 151 13.14 1.22 12.81
N GLU A 152 12.87 1.13 14.11
CA GLU A 152 13.24 2.14 15.10
C GLU A 152 14.77 2.29 15.19
N VAL A 153 15.50 1.19 15.28
CA VAL A 153 16.97 1.19 15.31
C VAL A 153 17.54 1.74 14.00
N ARG A 154 16.96 1.37 12.86
CA ARG A 154 17.33 1.92 11.55
C ARG A 154 17.16 3.44 11.53
N LEU A 155 15.99 3.94 11.94
CA LEU A 155 15.69 5.38 11.94
C LEU A 155 16.64 6.16 12.87
N LEU A 156 16.92 5.65 14.07
CA LEU A 156 17.89 6.24 14.99
C LEU A 156 19.27 6.37 14.33
N THR A 157 19.72 5.31 13.67
CA THR A 157 21.03 5.26 13.01
C THR A 157 21.11 6.21 11.81
N GLU A 158 20.07 6.23 10.98
CA GLU A 158 19.98 7.15 9.83
C GLU A 158 20.02 8.61 10.29
N THR A 159 19.21 8.95 11.30
CA THR A 159 19.15 10.31 11.87
C THR A 159 20.52 10.73 12.46
N TYR A 160 21.23 9.80 13.11
CA TYR A 160 22.55 10.09 13.66
C TYR A 160 23.57 10.38 12.55
N ILE A 161 23.57 9.57 11.48
CA ILE A 161 24.44 9.77 10.31
C ILE A 161 24.15 11.13 9.66
N GLU A 162 22.88 11.45 9.42
CA GLU A 162 22.47 12.74 8.86
C GLU A 162 22.96 13.92 9.71
N ASN A 163 22.76 13.87 11.03
CA ASN A 163 23.23 14.91 11.94
C ASN A 163 24.74 15.02 11.99
N LEU A 164 25.47 13.90 11.90
CA LEU A 164 26.92 13.90 11.85
C LEU A 164 27.44 14.59 10.58
N PHE A 165 26.88 14.26 9.42
CA PHE A 165 27.22 14.93 8.15
C PHE A 165 26.89 16.42 8.21
N ARG A 166 25.72 16.81 8.74
CA ARG A 166 25.35 18.23 8.93
C ARG A 166 26.34 18.98 9.81
N ARG A 167 26.79 18.37 10.91
CA ARG A 167 27.79 18.98 11.79
C ARG A 167 29.13 19.17 11.09
N ILE A 168 29.60 18.15 10.36
CA ILE A 168 30.86 18.22 9.61
C ILE A 168 30.77 19.29 8.52
N ALA A 169 29.65 19.40 7.81
CA ALA A 169 29.44 20.45 6.81
C ALA A 169 29.56 21.87 7.40
N GLN A 170 29.09 22.07 8.65
CA GLN A 170 29.18 23.37 9.34
C GLN A 170 30.61 23.68 9.82
N GLU A 171 31.41 22.67 10.16
CA GLU A 171 32.75 22.84 10.71
C GLU A 171 33.85 22.85 9.64
N ASN A 172 33.72 22.02 8.59
CA ASN A 172 34.73 21.83 7.54
C ASN A 172 34.13 21.27 6.23
N GLU A 173 33.85 22.16 5.28
CA GLU A 173 33.27 21.83 3.97
C GLU A 173 34.13 20.84 3.16
N ARG A 174 35.46 20.99 3.16
CA ARG A 174 36.37 20.09 2.41
C ARG A 174 36.33 18.66 2.96
N GLU A 175 36.25 18.54 4.28
CA GLU A 175 36.14 17.25 4.95
C GLU A 175 34.77 16.61 4.69
N PHE A 176 33.71 17.41 4.69
CA PHE A 176 32.37 16.98 4.30
C PHE A 176 32.35 16.40 2.88
N GLU A 177 32.85 17.13 1.87
CA GLU A 177 32.88 16.65 0.48
C GLU A 177 33.69 15.36 0.34
N ARG A 178 34.83 15.26 1.04
CA ARG A 178 35.69 14.07 1.05
C ARG A 178 34.93 12.86 1.56
N LEU A 179 34.30 12.99 2.75
CA LEU A 179 33.54 11.91 3.38
C LEU A 179 32.29 11.56 2.58
N LEU A 180 31.57 12.55 2.04
CA LEU A 180 30.40 12.32 1.21
C LEU A 180 30.76 11.49 -0.02
N LYS A 181 31.84 11.85 -0.73
CA LYS A 181 32.31 11.11 -1.90
C LYS A 181 32.74 9.68 -1.55
N GLU A 182 33.38 9.48 -0.39
CA GLU A 182 33.82 8.17 0.08
C GLU A 182 32.64 7.25 0.46
N PHE A 183 31.65 7.77 1.18
CA PHE A 183 30.57 6.97 1.75
C PHE A 183 29.28 6.95 0.92
N ALA A 184 29.09 7.84 -0.04
CA ALA A 184 27.89 7.91 -0.88
C ALA A 184 27.42 6.57 -1.46
N PRO A 185 28.30 5.65 -1.94
CA PRO A 185 27.86 4.35 -2.47
C PRO A 185 27.15 3.45 -1.45
N ARG A 186 27.37 3.70 -0.15
CA ARG A 186 26.83 2.91 0.96
C ARG A 186 25.73 3.63 1.73
N LEU A 187 25.56 4.93 1.52
CA LEU A 187 24.52 5.70 2.18
C LEU A 187 23.14 5.34 1.62
N PRO A 188 22.12 5.19 2.50
CA PRO A 188 20.74 5.10 2.06
C PRO A 188 20.38 6.29 1.16
N LYS A 189 19.63 6.04 0.08
CA LYS A 189 19.23 7.09 -0.88
C LYS A 189 18.54 8.28 -0.22
N LYS A 190 17.73 8.01 0.81
CA LYS A 190 17.04 9.05 1.57
C LYS A 190 18.01 10.03 2.23
N ILE A 191 19.06 9.53 2.88
CA ILE A 191 20.11 10.37 3.47
C ILE A 191 20.80 11.21 2.40
N LEU A 192 21.09 10.63 1.23
CA LEU A 192 21.70 11.37 0.12
C LEU A 192 20.79 12.52 -0.36
N GLU A 193 19.50 12.24 -0.56
CA GLU A 193 18.51 13.26 -0.95
C GLU A 193 18.41 14.40 0.09
N ASP A 194 18.49 14.07 1.38
CA ASP A 194 18.45 15.05 2.48
C ASP A 194 19.75 15.86 2.63
N LEU A 195 20.88 15.33 2.15
CA LEU A 195 22.19 16.00 2.15
C LEU A 195 22.46 16.80 0.88
N GLU A 196 21.86 16.46 -0.27
CA GLU A 196 21.95 17.20 -1.55
C GLU A 196 21.32 18.61 -1.49
N GLY A 197 20.56 18.90 -0.42
CA GLY A 197 19.97 20.22 -0.17
C GLY A 197 20.91 21.23 0.52
N PHE A 198 22.18 20.88 0.76
CA PHE A 198 23.19 21.72 1.40
C PHE A 198 24.23 22.23 0.40
#